data_AF-A0A3S9CIT0-F1
#
_entry.id   AF-A0A3S9CIT0-F1
#
_cell.length_a   1.000
_cell.length_b   1.000
_cell.length_c   1.000
_cell.angle_alpha   90.00
_cell.angle_beta   90.00
_cell.angle_gamma   90.00
#
_symmetry.space_group_name_H-M   'P 1'
#
loop_
_entity.id
_entity.type
_entity.pdbx_description
1 polymer ?
#
loop_
_entity_poly.entity_id
_entity_poly.type
_entity_poly.pdbx_seq_one_letter_code
_entity_poly.pdbx_strand_id
1 'polypeptide(L)'
;MTIIFLGGSRDIFELPVPAIERIGAIVAAEHGVLIGDAPGADAEMQGLLAGYKYEHVGVFHAGKEPRNNLGDWAAYHVPSPEDARGCWVHAAKDREMARRADFGMMVWDGSSAGTAVNVLRLAISNKPCVIYDLARGSMATTYNVEDWCAMLRHADPDIRRQAEARMTPDERLALPG
;
A
#
# COMPACT_ATOMS: atom_id res chain seq x y z
N MET A 1 -11.11 -17.31 0.19
CA MET A 1 -10.43 -16.34 1.05
C MET A 1 -9.42 -15.61 0.19
N THR A 2 -9.50 -14.29 0.15
CA THR A 2 -8.67 -13.41 -0.69
C THR A 2 -7.64 -12.74 0.21
N ILE A 3 -6.41 -12.51 -0.27
CA ILE A 3 -5.39 -11.76 0.45
C ILE A 3 -5.37 -10.32 -0.06
N ILE A 4 -5.51 -9.35 0.84
CA ILE A 4 -5.61 -7.94 0.53
C ILE A 4 -4.39 -7.20 1.08
N PHE A 5 -3.69 -6.48 0.21
CA PHE A 5 -2.64 -5.55 0.60
C PHE A 5 -3.26 -4.21 0.99
N LEU A 6 -3.20 -3.87 2.29
CA LEU A 6 -3.52 -2.55 2.79
C LEU A 6 -2.24 -1.69 2.88
N GLY A 7 -2.30 -0.48 2.35
CA GLY A 7 -1.22 0.49 2.51
C GLY A 7 -1.70 1.92 2.37
N GLY A 8 -0.84 2.89 2.65
CA GLY A 8 -1.18 4.28 2.38
C GLY A 8 -0.08 5.29 2.65
N SER A 9 -0.43 6.56 2.52
CA SER A 9 0.50 7.66 2.74
C SER A 9 0.89 7.80 4.21
N ARG A 10 2.15 8.18 4.43
CA ARG A 10 2.73 8.31 5.78
C ARG A 10 2.24 9.53 6.57
N ASP A 11 1.64 10.49 5.88
CA ASP A 11 1.16 11.76 6.46
C ASP A 11 -0.36 11.75 6.70
N ILE A 12 -0.99 10.56 6.68
CA ILE A 12 -2.41 10.37 6.99
C ILE A 12 -2.53 9.83 8.41
N PHE A 13 -3.12 10.61 9.31
CA PHE A 13 -3.28 10.26 10.73
C PHE A 13 -4.76 10.10 11.15
N GLU A 14 -5.66 10.11 10.17
CA GLU A 14 -7.08 9.83 10.37
C GLU A 14 -7.61 9.17 9.09
N LEU A 15 -8.25 8.01 9.24
CA LEU A 15 -8.84 7.32 8.10
C LEU A 15 -10.20 7.95 7.74
N PRO A 16 -10.43 8.25 6.45
CA PRO A 16 -11.72 8.75 6.02
C PRO A 16 -12.79 7.66 6.15
N VAL A 17 -14.02 8.05 6.48
CA VAL A 17 -15.14 7.11 6.73
C VAL A 17 -15.29 6.05 5.64
N PRO A 18 -15.24 6.37 4.33
CA PRO A 18 -15.38 5.34 3.29
C PRO A 18 -14.24 4.30 3.29
N ALA A 19 -13.03 4.68 3.73
CA ALA A 19 -11.94 3.72 3.92
C ALA A 19 -12.20 2.81 5.12
N ILE A 20 -12.69 3.36 6.23
CA ILE A 20 -13.09 2.58 7.42
C ILE A 20 -14.15 1.56 7.06
N GLU A 21 -15.22 1.98 6.36
CA GLU A 21 -16.30 1.10 5.91
C GLU A 21 -15.78 -0.02 5.00
N ARG A 22 -14.86 0.29 4.09
CA ARG A 22 -14.24 -0.70 3.20
C ARG A 22 -13.39 -1.71 3.97
N ILE A 23 -12.62 -1.28 4.97
CA ILE A 23 -11.85 -2.17 5.85
C ILE A 23 -12.80 -3.03 6.70
N GLY A 24 -13.91 -2.48 7.17
CA GLY A 24 -14.95 -3.24 7.86
C GLY A 24 -15.54 -4.35 6.98
N ALA A 25 -15.77 -4.09 5.69
CA ALA A 25 -16.22 -5.11 4.74
C ALA A 25 -15.17 -6.21 4.50
N ILE A 26 -13.87 -5.86 4.47
CA ILE A 26 -12.76 -6.81 4.37
C ILE A 26 -12.74 -7.76 5.57
N VAL A 27 -12.93 -7.21 6.78
CA VAL A 27 -13.01 -7.97 8.03
C VAL A 27 -14.23 -8.87 8.07
N ALA A 28 -15.41 -8.34 7.71
CA ALA A 28 -16.66 -9.11 7.69
C ALA A 28 -16.63 -10.28 6.69
N ALA A 29 -15.85 -10.16 5.61
CA ALA A 29 -15.64 -11.22 4.62
C ALA A 29 -14.47 -12.16 4.95
N GLU A 30 -13.86 -12.01 6.14
CA GLU A 30 -12.73 -12.81 6.64
C GLU A 30 -11.57 -12.91 5.65
N HIS A 31 -11.27 -11.83 4.93
CA HIS A 31 -10.15 -11.76 4.00
C HIS A 31 -8.82 -11.56 4.72
N GLY A 32 -7.76 -12.23 4.27
CA GLY A 32 -6.43 -12.04 4.84
C GLY A 32 -5.90 -10.64 4.53
N VAL A 33 -5.23 -10.00 5.48
CA VAL A 33 -4.63 -8.66 5.34
C VAL A 33 -3.11 -8.75 5.39
N LEU A 34 -2.45 -8.16 4.40
CA LEU A 34 -1.02 -7.85 4.47
C LEU A 34 -0.89 -6.33 4.63
N ILE A 35 -0.11 -5.89 5.61
CA ILE A 35 0.06 -4.47 5.91
C ILE A 35 1.51 -4.16 6.29
N GLY A 36 1.97 -2.96 5.95
CA GLY A 36 3.29 -2.50 6.32
C GLY A 36 3.35 -1.97 7.76
N ASP A 37 4.58 -1.80 8.24
CA ASP A 37 4.90 -1.14 9.52
C ASP A 37 5.13 0.38 9.40
N ALA A 38 4.61 1.06 8.38
CA ALA A 38 4.85 2.50 8.23
C ALA A 38 4.04 3.33 9.25
N PRO A 39 4.50 4.53 9.65
CA PRO A 39 3.61 5.50 10.29
C PRO A 39 2.54 5.98 9.29
N GLY A 40 1.53 6.67 9.79
CA GLY A 40 0.45 7.22 8.99
C GLY A 40 -0.62 6.18 8.70
N ALA A 41 -1.08 6.10 7.45
CA ALA A 41 -2.22 5.27 7.06
C ALA A 41 -2.06 3.79 7.47
N ASP A 42 -0.85 3.22 7.32
CA ASP A 42 -0.57 1.85 7.76
C ASP A 42 -0.84 1.68 9.27
N ALA A 43 -0.33 2.57 10.11
CA ALA A 43 -0.55 2.54 11.56
C ALA A 43 -2.02 2.77 11.93
N GLU A 44 -2.71 3.70 11.25
CA GLU A 44 -4.15 3.93 11.48
C GLU A 44 -4.99 2.70 11.13
N MET A 45 -4.69 2.04 10.00
CA MET A 45 -5.37 0.81 9.61
C MET A 45 -5.05 -0.34 10.56
N GLN A 46 -3.81 -0.45 11.05
CA GLN A 46 -3.49 -1.38 12.13
C GLN A 46 -4.31 -1.07 13.40
N GLY A 47 -4.42 0.19 13.81
CA GLY A 47 -5.23 0.58 14.97
C GLY A 47 -6.70 0.15 14.83
N LEU A 48 -7.29 0.37 13.65
CA LEU A 48 -8.65 -0.05 13.32
C LEU A 48 -8.82 -1.57 13.40
N LEU A 49 -7.93 -2.33 12.76
CA LEU A 49 -7.97 -3.80 12.74
C LEU A 49 -7.78 -4.40 14.14
N ALA A 50 -6.88 -3.82 14.95
CA ALA A 50 -6.68 -4.20 16.33
C ALA A 50 -7.93 -3.90 17.18
N GLY A 51 -8.59 -2.75 16.95
CA GLY A 51 -9.86 -2.41 17.59
C GLY A 51 -11.00 -3.40 17.26
N TYR A 52 -10.99 -3.95 16.05
CA TYR A 52 -11.89 -5.05 15.66
C TYR A 52 -11.46 -6.42 16.17
N LYS A 53 -10.29 -6.52 16.83
CA LYS A 53 -9.68 -7.79 17.26
C LYS A 53 -9.52 -8.76 16.10
N TYR A 54 -9.20 -8.24 14.92
CA TYR A 54 -9.08 -9.05 13.72
C TYR A 54 -7.76 -9.80 13.70
N GLU A 55 -7.78 -11.13 13.49
CA GLU A 55 -6.59 -11.98 13.64
C GLU A 55 -5.92 -12.33 12.30
N HIS A 56 -6.62 -12.19 11.17
CA HIS A 56 -6.09 -12.57 9.85
C HIS A 56 -5.20 -11.48 9.23
N VAL A 57 -4.22 -10.99 9.99
CA VAL A 57 -3.31 -9.91 9.59
C VAL A 57 -1.86 -10.39 9.63
N GLY A 58 -1.07 -9.99 8.63
CA GLY A 58 0.38 -10.16 8.59
C GLY A 58 1.08 -8.82 8.40
N VAL A 59 1.98 -8.47 9.31
CA VAL A 59 2.73 -7.20 9.27
C VAL A 59 4.10 -7.41 8.62
N PHE A 60 4.42 -6.61 7.60
CA PHE A 60 5.70 -6.69 6.89
C PHE A 60 6.62 -5.53 7.29
N HIS A 61 7.86 -5.88 7.64
CA HIS A 61 8.89 -4.92 8.03
C HIS A 61 10.25 -5.26 7.41
N ALA A 62 11.09 -4.23 7.25
CA ALA A 62 12.44 -4.37 6.68
C ALA A 62 13.54 -4.28 7.74
N GLY A 63 13.29 -3.52 8.82
CA GLY A 63 14.21 -3.40 9.96
C GLY A 63 14.27 -4.69 10.77
N LYS A 64 15.19 -4.75 11.75
CA LYS A 64 15.31 -5.89 12.67
C LYS A 64 13.98 -6.23 13.36
N GLU A 65 13.23 -5.19 13.70
CA GLU A 65 11.90 -5.26 14.30
C GLU A 65 10.93 -4.37 13.51
N PRO A 66 9.62 -4.65 13.56
CA PRO A 66 8.62 -3.76 12.99
C PRO A 66 8.59 -2.42 13.75
N ARG A 67 8.45 -1.31 13.01
CA ARG A 67 8.27 0.02 13.62
C ARG A 67 6.94 0.13 14.38
N ASN A 68 5.91 -0.57 13.91
CA ASN A 68 4.65 -0.76 14.60
C ASN A 68 4.04 -2.13 14.25
N ASN A 69 3.36 -2.71 15.22
CA ASN A 69 2.53 -3.91 15.11
C ASN A 69 1.45 -3.82 16.21
N LEU A 70 0.42 -3.01 15.96
CA LEU A 70 -0.51 -2.57 17.01
C LEU A 70 -1.46 -3.67 17.51
N GLY A 71 -1.64 -4.74 16.72
CA GLY A 71 -2.49 -5.88 17.08
C GLY A 71 -1.73 -7.14 17.47
N ASP A 72 -0.41 -7.06 17.67
CA ASP A 72 0.45 -8.21 18.03
C ASP A 72 0.32 -9.41 17.05
N TRP A 73 0.27 -9.10 15.75
CA TRP A 73 0.11 -10.10 14.70
C TRP A 73 1.44 -10.74 14.29
N ALA A 74 1.37 -11.76 13.44
CA ALA A 74 2.54 -12.35 12.80
C ALA A 74 3.34 -11.28 12.02
N ALA A 75 4.61 -11.14 12.37
CA ALA A 75 5.54 -10.23 11.70
C ALA A 75 6.42 -11.00 10.69
N TYR A 76 6.46 -10.49 9.46
CA TYR A 76 7.24 -11.03 8.35
C TYR A 76 8.40 -10.10 8.03
N HIS A 77 9.60 -10.52 8.41
CA HIS A 77 10.83 -9.79 8.08
C HIS A 77 11.21 -10.01 6.62
N VAL A 78 11.31 -8.92 5.85
CA VAL A 78 11.84 -8.93 4.49
C VAL A 78 13.01 -7.94 4.44
N PRO A 79 14.26 -8.42 4.59
CA PRO A 79 15.42 -7.55 4.67
C PRO A 79 15.63 -6.78 3.37
N SER A 80 16.08 -5.54 3.50
CA SER A 80 16.51 -4.73 2.36
C SER A 80 17.85 -5.26 1.80
N PRO A 81 18.14 -5.02 0.51
CA PRO A 81 19.51 -5.13 0.00
C PRO A 81 20.50 -4.33 0.86
N GLU A 82 21.73 -4.82 1.02
CA GLU A 82 22.74 -4.21 1.93
C GLU A 82 23.06 -2.74 1.58
N ASP A 83 23.00 -2.41 0.30
CA ASP A 83 23.26 -1.07 -0.25
C ASP A 83 22.01 -0.18 -0.32
N ALA A 84 20.84 -0.68 0.07
CA ALA A 84 19.60 0.10 0.02
C ALA A 84 19.67 1.31 0.96
N ARG A 85 19.18 2.46 0.46
CA ARG A 85 19.11 3.72 1.21
C ARG A 85 17.76 4.38 1.01
N GLY A 86 17.31 5.12 2.03
CA GLY A 86 16.06 5.88 1.99
C GLY A 86 14.85 4.99 1.68
N CYS A 87 14.04 5.38 0.70
CA CYS A 87 12.82 4.65 0.33
C CYS A 87 13.07 3.21 -0.15
N TRP A 88 14.26 2.90 -0.67
CA TRP A 88 14.61 1.57 -1.15
C TRP A 88 14.69 0.53 -0.04
N VAL A 89 14.93 0.96 1.20
CA VAL A 89 14.94 0.08 2.39
C VAL A 89 13.60 -0.65 2.52
N HIS A 90 12.48 0.06 2.30
CA HIS A 90 11.15 -0.51 2.46
C HIS A 90 10.60 -1.15 1.19
N ALA A 91 11.24 -0.90 0.03
CA ALA A 91 10.67 -1.33 -1.24
C ALA A 91 10.64 -2.86 -1.41
N ALA A 92 11.56 -3.61 -0.79
CA ALA A 92 11.59 -5.07 -0.87
C ALA A 92 10.36 -5.71 -0.20
N LYS A 93 10.02 -5.26 1.02
CA LYS A 93 8.83 -5.74 1.73
C LYS A 93 7.53 -5.36 1.00
N ASP A 94 7.47 -4.18 0.41
CA ASP A 94 6.28 -3.70 -0.31
C ASP A 94 6.04 -4.51 -1.59
N ARG A 95 7.12 -4.88 -2.29
CA ARG A 95 7.05 -5.82 -3.43
C ARG A 95 6.54 -7.18 -2.99
N GLU A 96 7.01 -7.69 -1.86
CA GLU A 96 6.55 -9.00 -1.37
C GLU A 96 5.06 -8.97 -0.99
N MET A 97 4.58 -7.89 -0.36
CA MET A 97 3.14 -7.71 -0.10
C MET A 97 2.33 -7.65 -1.40
N ALA A 98 2.75 -6.84 -2.38
CA ALA A 98 2.08 -6.76 -3.68
C ALA A 98 2.11 -8.09 -4.46
N ARG A 99 3.19 -8.87 -4.32
CA ARG A 99 3.32 -10.20 -4.94
C ARG A 99 2.37 -11.22 -4.32
N ARG A 100 2.20 -11.21 -3.00
CA ARG A 100 1.34 -12.17 -2.26
C ARG A 100 -0.14 -11.82 -2.27
N ALA A 101 -0.49 -10.55 -2.40
CA ALA A 101 -1.89 -10.14 -2.41
C ALA A 101 -2.60 -10.51 -3.71
N ASP A 102 -3.91 -10.70 -3.65
CA ASP A 102 -4.79 -10.84 -4.82
C ASP A 102 -5.43 -9.49 -5.20
N PHE A 103 -5.52 -8.59 -4.22
CA PHE A 103 -6.19 -7.29 -4.31
C PHE A 103 -5.45 -6.24 -3.45
N GLY A 104 -5.57 -4.97 -3.79
CA GLY A 104 -5.04 -3.87 -2.97
C GLY A 104 -6.10 -2.88 -2.51
N MET A 105 -5.84 -2.24 -1.38
CA MET A 105 -6.53 -1.03 -0.97
C MET A 105 -5.50 -0.03 -0.46
N MET A 106 -5.50 1.15 -1.07
CA MET A 106 -4.57 2.23 -0.76
C MET A 106 -5.32 3.47 -0.29
N VAL A 107 -4.89 4.06 0.82
CA VAL A 107 -5.36 5.37 1.27
C VAL A 107 -4.28 6.39 0.92
N TRP A 108 -4.59 7.28 -0.02
CA TRP A 108 -3.59 8.13 -0.67
C TRP A 108 -3.96 9.61 -0.57
N ASP A 109 -2.95 10.41 -0.21
CA ASP A 109 -3.04 11.86 -0.05
C ASP A 109 -2.75 12.65 -1.34
N GLY A 110 -2.52 11.96 -2.46
CA GLY A 110 -2.11 12.58 -3.72
C GLY A 110 -0.61 12.93 -3.81
N SER A 111 0.16 12.73 -2.72
CA SER A 111 1.55 13.19 -2.60
C SER A 111 2.55 12.05 -2.38
N SER A 112 2.11 10.93 -1.79
CA SER A 112 3.02 9.81 -1.52
C SER A 112 3.39 9.05 -2.79
N ALA A 113 4.59 9.31 -3.31
CA ALA A 113 5.19 8.53 -4.39
C ALA A 113 5.37 7.05 -4.02
N GLY A 114 5.53 6.72 -2.73
CA GLY A 114 5.63 5.32 -2.28
C GLY A 114 4.31 4.57 -2.45
N THR A 115 3.21 5.21 -2.05
CA THR A 115 1.86 4.65 -2.22
C THR A 115 1.53 4.50 -3.70
N ALA A 116 1.86 5.49 -4.52
CA ALA A 116 1.67 5.40 -5.97
C ALA A 116 2.43 4.22 -6.57
N VAL A 117 3.67 3.95 -6.15
CA VAL A 117 4.43 2.78 -6.63
C VAL A 117 3.83 1.45 -6.14
N ASN A 118 3.21 1.40 -4.96
CA ASN A 118 2.49 0.21 -4.51
C ASN A 118 1.26 -0.09 -5.37
N VAL A 119 0.51 0.94 -5.78
CA VAL A 119 -0.57 0.80 -6.76
C VAL A 119 -0.01 0.28 -8.09
N LEU A 120 1.11 0.82 -8.57
CA LEU A 120 1.75 0.34 -9.80
C LEU A 120 2.09 -1.14 -9.76
N ARG A 121 2.68 -1.63 -8.66
CA ARG A 121 3.09 -3.04 -8.52
C ARG A 121 1.90 -3.99 -8.64
N LEU A 122 0.75 -3.59 -8.08
CA LEU A 122 -0.51 -4.32 -8.23
C LEU A 122 -1.02 -4.26 -9.67
N ALA A 123 -1.00 -3.07 -10.29
CA ALA A 123 -1.41 -2.85 -11.67
C ALA A 123 -0.58 -3.64 -12.70
N ILE A 124 0.75 -3.69 -12.56
CA ILE A 124 1.64 -4.52 -13.40
C ILE A 124 1.28 -6.00 -13.31
N SER A 125 0.80 -6.42 -12.13
CA SER A 125 0.38 -7.81 -11.88
C SER A 125 -1.09 -8.08 -12.23
N ASN A 126 -1.80 -7.12 -12.85
CA ASN A 126 -3.24 -7.17 -13.11
C ASN A 126 -4.10 -7.44 -11.87
N LYS A 127 -3.66 -6.95 -10.71
CA LYS A 127 -4.37 -7.08 -9.43
C LYS A 127 -5.14 -5.79 -9.15
N PRO A 128 -6.47 -5.84 -9.01
CA PRO A 128 -7.24 -4.63 -8.79
C PRO A 128 -6.85 -3.96 -7.47
N CYS A 129 -6.77 -2.64 -7.48
CA CYS A 129 -6.47 -1.84 -6.30
C CYS A 129 -7.48 -0.71 -6.14
N VAL A 130 -8.24 -0.74 -5.04
CA VAL A 130 -9.08 0.39 -4.62
C VAL A 130 -8.19 1.46 -4.04
N ILE A 131 -8.43 2.70 -4.43
CA ILE A 131 -7.72 3.86 -3.91
C ILE A 131 -8.74 4.81 -3.35
N TYR A 132 -8.59 5.18 -2.08
CA TYR A 132 -9.24 6.35 -1.53
C TYR A 132 -8.28 7.53 -1.70
N ASP A 133 -8.64 8.46 -2.58
CA ASP A 133 -7.90 9.70 -2.82
C ASP A 133 -8.44 10.80 -1.89
N LEU A 134 -7.67 11.19 -0.88
CA LEU A 134 -8.05 12.22 0.10
C LEU A 134 -8.14 13.60 -0.56
N ALA A 135 -7.25 13.92 -1.50
CA ALA A 135 -7.25 15.22 -2.17
C ALA A 135 -8.55 15.42 -2.97
N ARG A 136 -9.13 14.32 -3.46
CA ARG A 136 -10.39 14.34 -4.24
C ARG A 136 -11.62 13.93 -3.43
N GLY A 137 -11.44 13.38 -2.23
CA GLY A 137 -12.52 12.82 -1.41
C GLY A 137 -13.29 11.69 -2.11
N SER A 138 -12.62 10.91 -2.97
CA SER A 138 -13.28 9.94 -3.86
C SER A 138 -12.56 8.59 -3.87
N MET A 139 -13.33 7.52 -4.07
CA MET A 139 -12.77 6.20 -4.36
C MET A 139 -12.68 5.93 -5.85
N ALA A 140 -11.56 5.36 -6.27
CA ALA A 140 -11.34 4.83 -7.61
C ALA A 140 -10.82 3.39 -7.51
N THR A 141 -10.86 2.63 -8.60
CA THR A 141 -10.21 1.32 -8.71
C THR A 141 -9.29 1.33 -9.92
N THR A 142 -8.07 0.88 -9.72
CA THR A 142 -7.10 0.62 -10.80
C THR A 142 -7.05 -0.87 -11.07
N TYR A 143 -7.01 -1.26 -12.33
CA TYR A 143 -6.91 -2.65 -12.77
C TYR A 143 -5.61 -2.92 -13.52
N ASN A 144 -5.04 -1.90 -14.14
CA ASN A 144 -3.87 -2.00 -15.00
C ASN A 144 -3.03 -0.71 -14.95
N VAL A 145 -1.94 -0.70 -15.74
CA VAL A 145 -0.99 0.40 -15.78
C VAL A 145 -1.59 1.68 -16.38
N GLU A 146 -2.56 1.58 -17.29
CA GLU A 146 -3.26 2.76 -17.84
C GLU A 146 -4.08 3.49 -16.77
N ASP A 147 -4.76 2.74 -15.89
CA ASP A 147 -5.47 3.31 -14.75
C ASP A 147 -4.51 3.96 -13.76
N TRP A 148 -3.34 3.37 -13.55
CA TRP A 148 -2.28 3.96 -12.71
C TRP A 148 -1.76 5.28 -13.31
N CYS A 149 -1.52 5.32 -14.63
CA CYS A 149 -1.18 6.55 -15.33
C CYS A 149 -2.30 7.58 -15.18
N ALA A 150 -3.57 7.17 -15.26
CA ALA A 150 -4.73 8.02 -15.08
C ALA A 150 -4.83 8.61 -13.68
N MET A 151 -4.56 7.81 -12.65
CA MET A 151 -4.48 8.25 -11.25
C MET A 151 -3.49 9.41 -11.12
N LEU A 152 -2.30 9.29 -11.72
CA LEU A 152 -1.25 10.31 -11.62
C LEU A 152 -1.47 11.56 -12.46
N ARG A 153 -2.34 11.53 -13.49
CA ARG A 153 -2.65 12.74 -14.29
C ARG A 153 -3.22 13.89 -13.45
N HIS A 154 -3.81 13.56 -12.30
CA HIS A 154 -4.42 14.53 -11.40
C HIS A 154 -3.52 14.93 -10.24
N ALA A 155 -2.37 14.26 -10.08
CA ALA A 155 -1.38 14.61 -9.07
C ALA A 155 -0.41 15.67 -9.58
N ASP A 156 0.35 16.27 -8.67
CA ASP A 156 1.44 17.16 -9.04
C ASP A 156 2.43 16.41 -9.97
N PRO A 157 2.87 17.01 -11.09
CA PRO A 157 3.80 16.37 -12.04
C PRO A 157 5.07 15.83 -11.39
N ASP A 158 5.49 16.39 -10.25
CA ASP A 158 6.65 15.95 -9.50
C ASP A 158 6.43 14.58 -8.86
N ILE A 159 5.18 14.22 -8.51
CA ILE A 159 4.85 12.93 -7.91
C ILE A 159 5.10 11.80 -8.90
N ARG A 160 4.77 12.00 -10.18
CA ARG A 160 5.09 11.02 -11.23
C ARG A 160 6.60 10.81 -11.34
N ARG A 161 7.38 11.89 -11.41
CA ARG A 161 8.85 11.80 -11.48
C ARG A 161 9.44 11.10 -10.26
N GLN A 162 8.92 11.41 -9.06
CA GLN A 162 9.33 10.76 -7.82
C GLN A 162 8.95 9.28 -7.77
N ALA A 163 7.78 8.90 -8.28
CA ALA A 163 7.36 7.51 -8.37
C ALA A 163 8.27 6.73 -9.32
N GLU A 164 8.53 7.26 -10.52
CA GLU A 164 9.44 6.66 -11.52
C GLU A 164 10.87 6.50 -10.98
N ALA A 165 11.34 7.46 -10.18
CA ALA A 165 12.64 7.36 -9.50
C ALA A 165 12.73 6.22 -8.47
N ARG A 166 11.60 5.70 -7.98
CA ARG A 166 11.50 4.61 -7.00
C ARG A 166 11.21 3.23 -7.62
N MET A 167 11.09 3.17 -8.95
CA MET A 167 10.86 1.94 -9.70
C MET A 167 12.17 1.22 -10.03
N THR A 168 12.16 -0.11 -9.97
CA THR A 168 13.22 -0.94 -10.57
C THR A 168 13.22 -0.80 -12.09
N PRO A 169 14.31 -1.19 -12.77
CA PRO A 169 14.32 -1.27 -14.24
C PRO A 169 13.13 -2.07 -14.79
N ASP A 170 12.81 -3.23 -14.19
CA ASP A 170 11.69 -4.07 -14.62
C ASP A 170 10.33 -3.40 -14.42
N GLU A 171 10.13 -2.71 -13.29
CA GLU A 171 8.91 -1.94 -13.02
C GLU A 171 8.72 -0.81 -14.06
N ARG A 172 9.82 -0.18 -14.52
CA ARG A 172 9.77 0.86 -15.57
C ARG A 172 9.46 0.30 -16.95
N LEU A 173 9.96 -0.89 -17.29
CA LEU A 173 9.69 -1.53 -18.58
C LEU A 173 8.20 -1.89 -18.77
N ALA A 174 7.45 -1.99 -17.68
CA ALA A 174 6.01 -2.25 -17.72
C ALA A 174 5.16 -0.98 -17.98
N LEU A 175 5.76 0.21 -18.00
CA LEU A 175 5.05 1.44 -18.35
C LEU A 175 4.83 1.53 -19.86
N PRO A 176 3.69 2.08 -20.33
CA PRO A 176 3.51 2.41 -21.73
C PRO A 176 4.58 3.45 -22.14
N GLY A 177 5.16 3.23 -23.34
CA GLY A 177 6.15 4.13 -23.94
C GLY A 177 5.59 5.48 -24.38
#